data_AF-A0A4Y8K9E7-F1
#
_entry.id   AF-A0A4Y8K9E7-F1
#
_cell.length_a   1.000
_cell.length_b   1.000
_cell.length_c   1.000
_cell.angle_alpha   90.00
_cell.angle_beta   90.00
_cell.angle_gamma   90.00
#
_symmetry.space_group_name_H-M   'P 1'
#
loop_
_entity.id
_entity.type
_entity.pdbx_description
1 polymer ?
#
loop_
_entity_poly.entity_id
_entity_poly.type
_entity_poly.pdbx_seq_one_letter_code
_entity_poly.pdbx_strand_id
1 'polypeptide(L)'
;MELVPFPTRVILMAEYGQLLPLWDKSPSPDMWFGPFECGVLGLSKKLETRLVRWNERFETLMGSNLEWPSPKKHLAFVVDGHLLAADAQREFGPRVVVLYLDSDEERSQVPQIERPKNEAWIAGGADGHVFSPPHPPKENHCGTDVGDVRC
;
A
#
# COMPACT_ATOMS: atom_id res chain seq x y z
N MET A 1 11.40 -0.02 22.56
CA MET A 1 11.49 0.26 21.11
C MET A 1 10.55 -0.70 20.42
N GLU A 2 9.43 -0.21 19.89
CA GLU A 2 8.66 -1.02 18.94
C GLU A 2 9.50 -1.14 17.67
N LEU A 3 9.80 -2.37 17.26
CA LEU A 3 10.41 -2.62 15.97
C LEU A 3 9.34 -2.28 14.92
N VAL A 4 9.58 -1.24 14.12
CA VAL A 4 8.73 -0.95 12.97
C VAL A 4 8.80 -2.17 12.05
N PRO A 5 7.66 -2.78 11.67
CA PRO A 5 7.67 -3.96 10.80
C PRO A 5 8.33 -3.59 9.46
N PHE A 6 9.38 -4.32 9.11
CA PHE A 6 10.14 -4.15 7.89
C PHE A 6 9.74 -5.22 6.87
N PRO A 7 9.50 -4.88 5.59
CA PRO A 7 9.41 -3.53 5.03
C PRO A 7 8.06 -2.85 5.33
N THR A 8 8.03 -1.52 5.41
CA THR A 8 6.78 -0.71 5.46
C THR A 8 6.32 -0.27 4.07
N ARG A 9 7.23 -0.27 3.09
CA ARG A 9 6.93 0.05 1.70
C ARG A 9 7.79 -0.79 0.76
N VAL A 10 7.17 -1.34 -0.26
CA VAL A 10 7.86 -2.04 -1.35
C VAL A 10 7.50 -1.42 -2.69
N ILE A 11 8.40 -1.49 -3.65
CA ILE A 11 8.16 -1.07 -5.03
C ILE A 11 8.32 -2.28 -5.97
N LEU A 12 7.29 -2.52 -6.78
CA LEU A 12 7.31 -3.44 -7.90
C LEU A 12 7.96 -2.76 -9.10
N MET A 13 9.10 -3.28 -9.51
CA MET A 13 9.93 -2.76 -10.59
C MET A 13 10.50 -3.92 -11.38
N ALA A 14 10.31 -3.91 -12.70
CA ALA A 14 10.97 -4.86 -13.56
C ALA A 14 12.49 -4.62 -13.52
N GLU A 15 13.26 -5.69 -13.40
CA GLU A 15 14.71 -5.66 -13.17
C GLU A 15 15.38 -6.82 -13.91
N TYR A 16 16.68 -6.72 -14.17
CA TYR A 16 17.45 -7.86 -14.67
C TYR A 16 17.78 -8.82 -13.52
N GLY A 17 17.29 -10.05 -13.59
CA GLY A 17 17.54 -11.10 -12.61
C GLY A 17 16.35 -12.06 -12.38
N GLN A 18 16.64 -13.15 -11.67
CA GLN A 18 15.67 -14.21 -11.34
C GLN A 18 15.05 -14.07 -9.94
N LEU A 19 15.27 -12.94 -9.27
CA LEU A 19 14.72 -12.66 -7.94
C LEU A 19 13.30 -12.06 -8.05
N LEU A 20 12.64 -11.83 -6.90
CA LEU A 20 11.37 -11.11 -6.92
C LEU A 20 11.62 -9.68 -7.41
N PRO A 21 10.83 -9.16 -8.38
CA PRO A 21 10.90 -7.77 -8.83
C PRO A 21 10.36 -6.77 -7.79
N LEU A 22 10.60 -7.03 -6.50
CA LEU A 22 10.17 -6.22 -5.37
C LEU A 22 11.40 -5.68 -4.66
N TRP A 23 11.40 -4.38 -4.42
CA TRP A 23 12.46 -3.67 -3.74
C TRP A 23 11.90 -2.97 -2.51
N ASP A 24 12.69 -2.89 -1.45
CA ASP A 24 12.40 -2.08 -0.29
C ASP A 24 12.46 -0.60 -0.65
N LYS A 25 11.40 0.11 -0.32
CA LYS A 25 11.32 1.58 -0.40
C LYS A 25 10.85 2.17 0.93
N SER A 26 11.01 1.42 2.02
CA SER A 26 10.74 1.91 3.37
C SER A 26 11.56 3.18 3.64
N PRO A 27 11.07 4.14 4.43
CA PRO A 27 11.84 5.33 4.80
C PRO A 27 13.06 4.93 5.65
N SER A 28 14.17 4.63 4.98
CA SER A 28 15.49 4.40 5.57
C SER A 28 16.39 5.56 5.14
N PRO A 29 17.22 6.12 6.04
CA PRO A 29 18.00 7.31 5.75
C PRO A 29 18.95 7.16 4.54
N ASP A 30 19.39 5.95 4.17
CA ASP A 30 20.53 5.82 3.24
C ASP A 30 20.48 4.69 2.19
N MET A 31 19.42 3.86 2.05
CA MET A 31 19.42 2.80 1.02
C MET A 31 18.04 2.28 0.61
N TRP A 32 17.86 2.08 -0.70
CA TRP A 32 16.89 1.12 -1.24
C TRP A 32 17.57 -0.25 -1.27
N PHE A 33 16.86 -1.28 -0.80
CA PHE A 33 17.39 -2.64 -0.75
C PHE A 33 16.53 -3.55 -1.63
N GLY A 34 17.15 -4.24 -2.57
CA GLY A 34 16.45 -5.19 -3.42
C GLY A 34 17.32 -5.68 -4.58
N PRO A 35 16.80 -6.60 -5.40
CA PRO A 35 15.49 -7.24 -5.28
C PRO A 35 15.42 -8.26 -4.12
N PHE A 36 14.22 -8.50 -3.56
CA PHE A 36 14.03 -9.50 -2.49
C PHE A 36 14.12 -10.95 -2.99
N GLU A 37 14.55 -11.86 -2.12
CA GLU A 37 14.45 -13.31 -2.37
C GLU A 37 13.02 -13.82 -2.13
N CYS A 38 12.65 -14.90 -2.83
CA CYS A 38 11.40 -15.61 -2.60
C CYS A 38 11.31 -16.14 -1.15
N GLY A 39 10.12 -16.10 -0.57
CA GLY A 39 9.83 -16.58 0.79
C GLY A 39 10.17 -15.59 1.90
N VAL A 40 10.93 -14.52 1.62
CA VAL A 40 11.34 -13.53 2.64
C VAL A 40 10.18 -12.62 3.05
N LEU A 41 9.28 -12.33 2.12
CA LEU A 41 8.20 -11.34 2.31
C LEU A 41 6.88 -11.94 2.82
N GLY A 42 6.82 -13.25 3.01
CA GLY A 42 5.59 -13.94 3.44
C GLY A 42 4.46 -13.94 2.40
N LEU A 43 4.78 -13.66 1.13
CA LEU A 43 3.82 -13.78 0.02
C LEU A 43 3.53 -15.24 -0.30
N SER A 44 2.38 -15.48 -0.91
CA SER A 44 2.02 -16.81 -1.38
C SER A 44 2.96 -17.23 -2.51
N LYS A 45 3.38 -18.51 -2.52
CA LYS A 45 4.21 -19.09 -3.59
C LYS A 45 3.60 -18.85 -4.99
N LYS A 46 2.26 -18.82 -5.07
CA LYS A 46 1.52 -18.55 -6.31
C LYS A 46 1.78 -17.13 -6.80
N LEU A 47 1.72 -16.14 -5.92
CA LEU A 47 2.00 -14.75 -6.27
C LEU A 47 3.48 -14.54 -6.58
N GLU A 48 4.39 -15.12 -5.80
CA GLU A 48 5.83 -15.06 -6.08
C GLU A 48 6.16 -15.61 -7.48
N THR A 49 5.60 -16.77 -7.82
CA THR A 49 5.72 -17.34 -9.18
C THR A 49 5.14 -16.39 -10.25
N ARG A 50 4.01 -15.75 -9.91
CA ARG A 50 3.39 -14.59 -10.59
C ARG A 50 4.42 -13.55 -11.05
N LEU A 51 5.07 -13.00 -10.04
CA LEU A 51 5.99 -11.87 -10.11
C LEU A 51 7.26 -12.23 -10.87
N VAL A 52 7.86 -13.39 -10.57
CA VAL A 52 9.07 -13.87 -11.27
C VAL A 52 8.80 -14.01 -12.78
N ARG A 53 7.70 -14.67 -13.16
CA ARG A 53 7.34 -14.83 -14.59
C ARG A 53 7.09 -13.51 -15.30
N TRP A 54 6.51 -12.54 -14.59
CA TRP A 54 6.33 -11.20 -15.14
C TRP A 54 7.69 -10.53 -15.39
N ASN A 55 8.66 -10.69 -14.47
CA ASN A 55 10.02 -10.18 -14.64
C ASN A 55 10.80 -10.88 -15.76
N GLU A 56 10.72 -12.20 -15.87
CA GLU A 56 11.34 -12.97 -16.97
C GLU A 56 10.82 -12.51 -18.35
N ARG A 57 9.54 -12.15 -18.41
CA ARG A 57 8.93 -11.60 -19.61
C ARG A 57 9.46 -10.21 -19.96
N PHE A 58 9.84 -9.40 -18.97
CA PHE A 58 10.52 -8.12 -19.21
C PHE A 58 11.84 -8.36 -19.93
N GLU A 59 12.70 -9.23 -19.40
CA GLU A 59 13.99 -9.56 -20.03
C GLU A 59 13.81 -10.06 -21.48
N THR A 60 12.83 -10.94 -21.68
CA THR A 60 12.51 -11.47 -23.01
C THR A 60 12.05 -10.38 -23.99
N LEU A 61 11.27 -9.40 -23.51
CA LEU A 61 10.73 -8.33 -24.35
C LEU A 61 11.77 -7.23 -24.64
N MET A 62 12.67 -6.93 -23.70
CA MET A 62 13.71 -5.91 -23.87
C MET A 62 14.85 -6.40 -24.77
N GLY A 63 15.21 -7.68 -24.66
CA GLY A 63 16.31 -8.26 -25.43
C GLY A 63 17.61 -7.45 -25.29
N SER A 64 18.39 -7.36 -26.36
CA SER A 64 19.65 -6.61 -26.39
C SER A 64 19.50 -5.10 -26.59
N ASN A 65 18.34 -4.65 -27.07
CA ASN A 65 18.17 -3.29 -27.58
C ASN A 65 17.46 -2.37 -26.57
N LEU A 66 16.96 -2.92 -25.46
CA LEU A 66 16.27 -2.16 -24.40
C LEU A 66 15.05 -1.38 -24.89
N GLU A 67 14.44 -1.84 -25.98
CA GLU A 67 13.27 -1.20 -26.60
C GLU A 67 12.06 -2.11 -26.54
N TRP A 68 10.89 -1.52 -26.27
CA TRP A 68 9.63 -2.26 -26.31
C TRP A 68 9.31 -2.71 -27.75
N PRO A 69 8.96 -3.98 -27.97
CA PRO A 69 8.67 -4.49 -29.32
C PRO A 69 7.49 -3.79 -30.01
N SER A 70 6.57 -3.21 -29.23
CA SER A 70 5.51 -2.34 -29.72
C SER A 70 4.84 -1.61 -28.54
N PRO A 71 4.14 -0.48 -28.80
CA PRO A 71 3.33 0.19 -27.77
C PRO A 71 2.27 -0.73 -27.14
N LYS A 72 1.67 -1.64 -27.92
CA LYS A 72 0.69 -2.61 -27.41
C LYS A 72 1.31 -3.59 -26.42
N LYS A 73 2.54 -4.06 -26.68
CA LYS A 73 3.27 -4.97 -25.78
C LYS A 73 3.69 -4.25 -24.50
N HIS A 74 4.14 -3.00 -24.62
CA HIS A 74 4.43 -2.16 -23.46
C HIS A 74 3.19 -1.98 -22.57
N LEU A 75 2.05 -1.56 -23.16
CA LEU A 75 0.81 -1.37 -22.40
C LEU A 75 0.35 -2.65 -21.70
N ALA A 76 0.39 -3.79 -22.39
CA ALA A 76 0.01 -5.08 -21.79
C ALA A 76 0.93 -5.45 -20.60
N PHE A 77 2.22 -5.17 -20.72
CA PHE A 77 3.19 -5.40 -19.65
C PHE A 77 2.89 -4.54 -18.41
N VAL A 78 2.62 -3.25 -18.62
CA VAL A 78 2.27 -2.27 -17.57
C VAL A 78 0.96 -2.63 -16.87
N VAL A 79 -0.07 -3.00 -17.63
CA VAL A 79 -1.36 -3.46 -17.06
C VAL A 79 -1.16 -4.67 -16.16
N ASP A 80 -0.40 -5.67 -16.62
CA ASP A 80 -0.10 -6.84 -15.81
C ASP A 80 0.70 -6.47 -14.54
N GLY A 81 1.61 -5.50 -14.64
CA GLY A 81 2.38 -4.97 -13.50
C GLY A 81 1.46 -4.36 -12.43
N HIS A 82 0.50 -3.53 -12.84
CA HIS A 82 -0.49 -2.96 -11.92
C HIS A 82 -1.38 -4.02 -11.26
N LEU A 83 -1.81 -5.04 -12.01
CA LEU A 83 -2.61 -6.13 -11.45
C LEU A 83 -1.80 -6.94 -10.42
N LEU A 84 -0.52 -7.17 -10.67
CA LEU A 84 0.38 -7.82 -9.73
C LEU A 84 0.66 -6.97 -8.48
N ALA A 85 0.83 -5.65 -8.63
CA ALA A 85 0.95 -4.74 -7.50
C ALA A 85 -0.30 -4.78 -6.61
N ALA A 86 -1.50 -4.80 -7.21
CA ALA A 86 -2.75 -4.93 -6.48
C ALA A 86 -2.89 -6.29 -5.78
N ASP A 87 -2.46 -7.37 -6.42
CA ASP A 87 -2.39 -8.71 -5.79
C ASP A 87 -1.45 -8.71 -4.57
N ALA A 88 -0.26 -8.13 -4.71
CA ALA A 88 0.70 -8.01 -3.61
C ALA A 88 0.15 -7.15 -2.47
N GLN A 89 -0.49 -6.02 -2.78
CA GLN A 89 -1.12 -5.16 -1.77
C GLN A 89 -2.18 -5.90 -0.97
N ARG A 90 -2.95 -6.81 -1.60
CA ARG A 90 -3.94 -7.64 -0.91
C ARG A 90 -3.30 -8.65 0.04
N GLU A 91 -2.20 -9.29 -0.38
CA GLU A 91 -1.52 -10.28 0.47
C GLU A 91 -0.76 -9.63 1.63
N PHE A 92 -0.11 -8.49 1.42
CA PHE A 92 0.51 -7.73 2.50
C PHE A 92 -0.50 -7.10 3.46
N GLY A 93 -1.72 -6.84 2.99
CA GLY A 93 -2.72 -6.10 3.73
C GLY A 93 -2.28 -4.65 4.00
N PRO A 94 -2.80 -4.01 5.06
CA PRO A 94 -2.56 -2.58 5.31
C PRO A 94 -1.17 -2.26 5.89
N ARG A 95 -0.34 -3.29 6.16
CA ARG A 95 0.95 -3.12 6.86
C ARG A 95 2.08 -2.65 5.96
N VAL A 96 1.99 -2.96 4.67
CA VAL A 96 3.01 -2.63 3.67
C VAL A 96 2.33 -1.90 2.52
N VAL A 97 2.89 -0.76 2.13
CA VAL A 97 2.44 -0.04 0.94
C VAL A 97 3.18 -0.59 -0.29
N VAL A 98 2.44 -1.06 -1.29
CA VAL A 98 2.99 -1.52 -2.56
C VAL A 98 2.90 -0.40 -3.59
N LEU A 99 4.04 0.00 -4.13
CA LEU A 99 4.16 0.93 -5.24
C LEU A 99 4.48 0.18 -6.53
N TYR A 100 4.22 0.80 -7.67
CA TYR A 100 4.66 0.31 -8.99
C TYR A 100 5.48 1.41 -9.65
N LEU A 101 6.66 1.12 -10.22
CA LEU A 101 7.58 2.20 -10.62
C LEU A 101 7.01 3.22 -11.63
N ASP A 102 6.06 2.85 -12.49
CA ASP A 102 5.38 3.82 -13.37
C ASP A 102 4.32 4.69 -12.66
N SER A 103 4.05 4.44 -11.38
CA SER A 103 3.14 5.30 -10.61
C SER A 103 3.89 6.53 -10.13
N ASP A 104 3.65 7.64 -10.84
CA ASP A 104 3.84 9.03 -10.43
C ASP A 104 4.15 9.20 -8.93
N GLU A 105 5.31 9.79 -8.62
CA GLU A 105 5.78 9.98 -7.23
C GLU A 105 4.75 10.76 -6.37
N GLU A 106 3.93 11.61 -6.99
CA GLU A 106 2.88 12.36 -6.32
C GLU A 106 1.72 11.44 -5.89
N ARG A 107 1.37 10.43 -6.69
CA ARG A 107 0.31 9.44 -6.39
C ARG A 107 0.77 8.31 -5.47
N SER A 108 2.09 8.14 -5.33
CA SER A 108 2.71 7.12 -4.49
C SER A 108 2.84 7.51 -3.01
N GLN A 109 2.38 8.70 -2.64
CA GLN A 109 2.33 9.13 -1.24
C GLN A 109 1.33 8.28 -0.47
N VAL A 110 1.72 7.79 0.71
CA VAL A 110 0.77 7.15 1.64
C VAL A 110 -0.27 8.21 1.97
N PRO A 111 -1.58 7.94 1.80
CA PRO A 111 -2.59 8.84 2.29
C PRO A 111 -2.30 9.11 3.75
N GLN A 112 -1.99 10.37 4.09
CA GLN A 112 -1.95 10.78 5.48
C GLN A 112 -3.39 10.61 5.95
N ILE A 113 -3.69 9.52 6.67
CA ILE A 113 -4.94 9.39 7.40
C ILE A 113 -4.82 10.40 8.54
N GLU A 114 -5.02 11.67 8.22
CA GLU A 114 -5.33 12.65 9.23
C GLU A 114 -6.61 12.17 9.88
N ARG A 115 -6.52 11.84 11.17
CA ARG A 115 -7.70 11.61 12.01
C ARG A 115 -8.56 12.86 11.81
N PRO A 116 -9.76 12.76 11.20
CA PRO A 116 -10.51 13.94 10.83
C PRO A 116 -10.71 14.78 12.09
N LYS A 117 -10.23 16.03 12.06
CA LYS A 117 -10.43 16.99 13.13
C LYS A 117 -11.90 17.39 13.14
N ASN A 118 -12.76 16.55 13.73
CA ASN A 118 -14.16 16.86 14.04
C ASN A 118 -14.96 17.51 12.89
N GLU A 119 -14.61 17.24 11.63
CA GLU A 119 -15.43 17.67 10.51
C GLU A 119 -16.60 16.71 10.42
N ALA A 120 -17.76 17.21 10.85
CA ALA A 120 -19.03 16.52 10.74
C ALA A 120 -19.30 16.25 9.25
N TRP A 121 -18.96 15.06 8.79
CA TRP A 121 -19.31 14.61 7.46
C TRP A 121 -20.83 14.59 7.33
N ILE A 122 -21.35 15.32 6.34
CA ILE A 122 -22.78 15.36 6.01
C ILE A 122 -23.03 14.38 4.87
N ALA A 123 -23.87 13.37 5.11
CA ALA A 123 -24.32 12.47 4.05
C ALA A 123 -25.50 13.12 3.31
N GLY A 124 -25.31 13.42 2.02
CA GLY A 124 -26.39 13.87 1.12
C GLY A 124 -27.06 12.68 0.45
N GLY A 125 -28.37 12.54 0.62
CA GLY A 125 -29.20 11.66 -0.19
C GLY A 125 -29.32 12.15 -1.63
N ALA A 126 -29.55 11.24 -2.58
CA ALA A 126 -29.69 11.57 -4.01
C ALA A 126 -30.88 12.49 -4.34
N ASP A 127 -31.77 12.69 -3.37
CA ASP A 127 -32.96 13.55 -3.40
C ASP A 127 -32.72 14.94 -2.77
N GLY A 128 -31.49 15.25 -2.36
CA GLY A 128 -31.14 16.51 -1.70
C GLY A 128 -31.48 16.54 -0.20
N HIS A 129 -31.98 15.44 0.38
CA HIS A 129 -32.13 15.34 1.82
C HIS A 129 -30.77 15.17 2.49
N VAL A 130 -30.51 16.03 3.47
CA VAL A 130 -29.32 15.99 4.30
C VAL A 130 -29.58 15.15 5.54
N PHE A 131 -28.77 14.11 5.75
CA PHE A 131 -28.77 13.34 7.00
C PHE A 131 -27.66 13.84 7.90
N SER A 132 -28.05 14.49 9.00
CA SER A 132 -27.14 14.76 10.12
C SER A 132 -27.10 13.52 11.02
N PRO A 133 -25.93 12.89 11.24
CA PRO A 133 -25.85 11.81 12.22
C PRO A 133 -26.24 12.35 13.61
N PRO A 134 -26.95 11.56 14.44
CA PRO A 134 -27.25 11.97 15.80
C PRO A 134 -25.94 12.22 16.54
N HIS A 135 -25.79 13.40 17.14
CA HIS A 135 -24.65 13.67 18.01
C HIS A 135 -24.58 12.59 19.10
N PRO A 136 -23.41 12.01 19.36
CA PRO A 136 -23.25 11.18 20.54
C PRO A 136 -23.64 12.04 21.76
N PRO A 137 -24.45 11.49 22.69
CA PRO A 137 -24.82 12.23 23.88
C PRO A 137 -23.54 12.69 24.58
N LYS A 138 -23.48 13.98 24.94
CA LYS A 138 -22.40 14.52 25.76
C LYS A 138 -22.33 13.66 27.01
N GLU A 139 -21.20 12.99 27.23
CA GLU A 139 -20.91 12.35 28.51
C GLU A 139 -20.97 13.44 29.58
N ASN A 140 -22.02 13.42 30.37
CA ASN A 140 -22.05 14.17 31.61
C ASN A 140 -20.95 13.58 32.48
N HIS A 141 -19.91 14.37 32.77
CA HIS A 141 -18.96 14.08 33.84
C HIS A 141 -19.75 13.83 35.12
N CYS A 142 -19.88 12.55 35.48
CA CYS A 142 -20.33 12.16 36.81
C CYS A 142 -19.16 12.47 37.74
N GLY A 143 -19.22 13.65 38.35
CA GLY A 143 -18.32 14.04 39.43
C GLY A 143 -18.46 13.04 40.57
N THR A 144 -17.34 12.39 40.89
CA THR A 144 -17.17 11.61 42.12
C THR A 144 -17.22 12.58 43.30
N ASP A 145 -18.40 12.75 43.89
CA ASP A 145 -18.54 13.37 45.21
C ASP A 145 -18.34 12.25 46.26
N VAL A 146 -17.10 12.10 46.71
CA VAL A 146 -16.78 11.29 47.89
C VAL A 146 -16.99 12.20 49.11
N GLY A 147 -18.21 12.20 49.64
CA GLY A 147 -18.61 12.96 50.82
C GLY A 147 -19.02 12.06 51.97
N ASP A 148 -18.08 11.86 52.90
CA ASP A 148 -18.27 11.86 54.36
C ASP A 148 -19.18 10.80 55.01
N VAL A 149 -18.57 9.72 55.52
CA VAL A 149 -19.14 8.83 56.54
C VAL A 149 -18.75 9.38 57.92
N ARG A 150 -19.72 9.94 58.64
CA ARG A 150 -19.59 10.21 60.07
C ARG A 150 -19.73 8.92 60.89
N CYS A 151 -18.98 8.88 61.99
CA CYS A 151 -18.95 7.85 63.04
C CYS A 151 -20.32 7.36 63.50
#